data_AF-A0A8T1Z7K8-F1
#
_entry.id   AF-A0A8T1Z7K8-F1
#
_cell.length_a   1.000
_cell.length_b   1.000
_cell.length_c   1.000
_cell.angle_alpha   90.00
_cell.angle_beta   90.00
_cell.angle_gamma   90.00
#
_symmetry.space_group_name_H-M   'P 1'
#
loop_
_entity.id
_entity.type
_entity.pdbx_description
1 polymer ?
#
loop_
_entity_poly.entity_id
_entity_poly.type
_entity_poly.pdbx_seq_one_letter_code
_entity_poly.pdbx_strand_id
1 'polypeptide(L)'
;MLCSFYKKIYNVVDDPSLDQIISWSKSNNSFIVWNLEGLEREVLPKSIEFGKHYLKFMTELKFYGFKSIKGSAQWEFGHEYFVRGQPELLVKMMFGMKRIEELADKRRAKKKKAKAEAEAKARAEEVEDRLQHL
;
A
#
# COMPACT_ATOMS: atom_id res chain seq x y z
N MET A 1 12.22 -3.78 2.45
CA MET A 1 11.57 -3.03 1.36
C MET A 1 10.85 -1.77 1.85
N LEU A 2 10.03 -1.80 2.92
CA LEU A 2 9.27 -0.64 3.43
C LEU A 2 10.08 0.66 3.62
N CYS A 3 11.28 0.58 4.20
CA CYS A 3 12.13 1.76 4.42
C CYS A 3 12.57 2.46 3.12
N SER A 4 12.76 1.69 2.04
CA SER A 4 13.19 2.24 0.75
C SER A 4 12.08 3.08 0.11
N PHE A 5 10.85 2.54 0.09
CA PHE A 5 9.71 3.22 -0.52
C PHE A 5 9.44 4.58 0.15
N TYR A 6 9.31 4.61 1.49
CA TYR A 6 8.97 5.84 2.21
C TYR A 6 10.03 6.93 2.05
N LYS A 7 11.31 6.57 2.12
CA LYS A 7 12.41 7.53 1.90
C LYS A 7 12.40 8.04 0.46
N LYS A 8 12.18 7.15 -0.51
CA LYS A 8 12.21 7.51 -1.93
C LYS A 8 11.06 8.44 -2.28
N ILE A 9 9.83 8.15 -1.84
CA ILE A 9 8.69 9.01 -2.13
C ILE A 9 8.82 10.36 -1.42
N TYR A 10 9.34 10.39 -0.20
CA TYR A 10 9.62 11.64 0.51
C TYR A 10 10.57 12.53 -0.29
N ASN A 11 11.71 11.98 -0.71
CA ASN A 11 12.71 12.73 -1.46
C ASN A 11 12.17 13.23 -2.81
N VAL A 12 11.32 12.45 -3.48
CA VAL A 12 10.70 12.85 -4.75
C VAL A 12 9.71 13.99 -4.56
N VAL A 13 8.90 13.94 -3.51
CA VAL A 13 7.92 14.99 -3.21
C VAL A 13 8.61 16.27 -2.71
N ASP A 14 9.76 16.12 -2.03
CA ASP A 14 10.52 17.25 -1.47
C ASP A 14 11.50 17.89 -2.47
N ASP A 15 11.64 17.34 -3.68
CA ASP A 15 12.48 17.88 -4.75
C ASP A 15 11.70 18.97 -5.54
N PRO A 16 12.07 20.26 -5.40
CA PRO A 16 11.35 21.35 -6.07
C PRO A 16 11.43 21.29 -7.59
N SER A 17 12.42 20.59 -8.16
CA SER A 17 12.53 20.42 -9.62
C SER A 17 11.39 19.58 -10.19
N LEU A 18 10.73 18.78 -9.34
CA LEU A 18 9.62 17.92 -9.71
C LEU A 18 8.26 18.53 -9.39
N ASP A 19 8.17 19.75 -8.86
CA ASP A 19 6.92 20.35 -8.37
C ASP A 19 5.82 20.44 -9.44
N GLN A 20 6.18 20.52 -10.73
CA GLN A 20 5.24 20.50 -11.86
C GLN A 20 4.61 19.12 -12.12
N ILE A 21 5.21 18.06 -11.56
CA ILE A 21 4.81 16.66 -11.71
C ILE A 21 4.20 16.15 -10.41
N ILE A 22 4.93 16.33 -9.30
CA ILE A 22 4.58 15.86 -7.97
C ILE A 22 5.14 16.85 -6.95
N SER A 23 4.31 17.31 -6.03
CA SER A 23 4.73 18.27 -5.00
C SER A 23 4.01 18.03 -3.68
N TRP A 24 4.52 18.66 -2.62
CA TRP A 24 3.75 18.83 -1.39
C TRP A 24 2.46 19.63 -1.66
N SER A 25 1.42 19.31 -0.91
CA SER A 25 0.21 20.14 -0.83
C SER A 25 0.48 21.40 -0.02
N LYS A 26 -0.44 22.37 -0.08
CA LYS A 26 -0.35 23.61 0.73
C LYS A 26 -0.36 23.35 2.24
N SER A 27 -0.97 22.25 2.69
CA SER A 27 -1.02 21.86 4.10
C SER A 27 0.22 21.09 4.56
N ASN A 28 1.16 20.77 3.66
CA ASN A 28 2.44 20.11 3.97
C ASN A 28 2.30 18.73 4.66
N ASN A 29 1.12 18.12 4.63
CA ASN A 29 0.80 16.81 5.23
C ASN A 29 0.25 15.79 4.20
N SER A 30 0.33 16.16 2.93
CA SER A 30 -0.07 15.36 1.77
C SER A 30 0.76 15.81 0.57
N PHE A 31 0.73 15.01 -0.48
CA PHE A 31 1.35 15.35 -1.75
C PHE A 31 0.34 15.17 -2.89
N ILE A 32 0.58 15.89 -3.96
CA ILE A 32 -0.30 15.97 -5.12
C ILE A 32 0.48 15.53 -6.36
N VAL A 33 -0.12 14.67 -7.17
CA VAL A 33 0.39 14.35 -8.51
C VAL A 33 -0.35 15.22 -9.54
N TRP A 34 0.36 16.18 -10.12
CA TRP A 34 -0.15 17.15 -11.08
C TRP A 34 -0.14 16.61 -12.51
N ASN A 35 0.92 15.88 -12.88
CA ASN A 35 1.11 15.36 -14.24
C ASN A 35 1.43 13.86 -14.21
N LEU A 36 0.46 13.03 -14.60
CA LEU A 36 0.63 11.57 -14.67
C LEU A 36 1.66 11.14 -15.73
N GLU A 37 1.70 11.81 -16.88
CA GLU A 37 2.65 11.47 -17.95
C GLU A 37 4.10 11.82 -17.52
N GLY A 38 4.28 13.00 -16.92
CA GLY A 38 5.57 13.40 -16.34
C GLY A 38 6.02 12.42 -15.25
N LEU A 39 5.09 11.97 -14.40
CA LEU A 39 5.38 10.97 -13.37
C LEU A 39 5.93 9.68 -13.99
N GLU A 40 5.27 9.15 -15.03
CA GLU A 40 5.68 7.91 -15.71
C GLU A 40 7.00 8.03 -16.46
N ARG A 41 7.29 9.20 -17.04
CA ARG A 41 8.52 9.41 -17.84
C ARG A 41 9.73 9.77 -16.97
N GLU A 42 9.54 10.54 -15.91
CA GLU A 42 10.65 11.19 -15.21
C GLU A 42 10.88 10.66 -13.79
N VAL A 43 9.84 10.15 -13.12
CA VAL A 43 9.90 9.77 -11.71
C VAL A 43 9.95 8.25 -11.55
N LEU A 44 8.98 7.54 -12.16
CA LEU A 44 8.88 6.08 -12.03
C LEU A 44 10.13 5.33 -12.53
N PRO A 45 10.75 5.66 -13.68
CA PRO A 45 11.89 4.90 -14.19
C PRO A 45 13.13 5.00 -13.29
N LYS A 46 13.22 6.03 -12.44
CA LYS A 46 14.33 6.26 -11.51
C LYS A 46 14.21 5.48 -10.19
N SER A 47 13.10 4.75 -9.99
CA SER A 47 12.78 4.11 -8.72
C SER A 47 12.04 2.80 -8.92
N ILE A 48 12.69 1.68 -8.61
CA ILE A 48 12.05 0.36 -8.70
C ILE A 48 10.89 0.20 -7.72
N GLU A 49 10.89 0.97 -6.63
CA GLU A 49 9.89 0.95 -5.57
C GLU A 49 8.51 1.43 -6.03
N PHE A 50 8.45 2.25 -7.08
CA PHE A 50 7.19 2.83 -7.56
C PHE A 50 6.51 1.97 -8.63
N GLY A 51 7.23 0.98 -9.17
CA GLY A 51 6.77 0.17 -10.29
C GLY A 51 6.82 0.91 -11.63
N LYS A 52 6.39 0.22 -12.69
CA LYS A 52 6.62 0.64 -14.08
C LYS A 52 5.62 1.67 -14.62
N HIS A 53 4.43 1.74 -14.04
CA HIS A 53 3.30 2.54 -14.54
C HIS A 53 2.53 3.18 -13.39
N TYR A 54 1.79 4.26 -13.66
CA TYR A 54 1.10 5.05 -12.64
C TYR A 54 0.09 4.22 -11.84
N LEU A 55 -0.60 3.25 -12.47
CA LEU A 55 -1.55 2.37 -11.79
C LEU A 55 -0.86 1.49 -10.73
N LYS A 56 0.35 1.02 -11.04
CA LYS A 56 1.17 0.26 -10.09
C LYS A 56 1.59 1.16 -8.94
N PHE A 57 2.05 2.37 -9.24
CA PHE A 57 2.39 3.37 -8.24
C PHE A 57 1.22 3.68 -7.29
N MET A 58 0.01 3.90 -7.81
CA MET A 58 -1.19 4.11 -6.99
C MET A 58 -1.52 2.90 -6.10
N THR A 59 -1.26 1.69 -6.59
CA THR A 59 -1.46 0.46 -5.81
C THR A 59 -0.43 0.33 -4.71
N GLU A 60 0.84 0.66 -4.99
CA GLU A 60 1.90 0.72 -3.98
C GLU A 60 1.57 1.74 -2.91
N LEU A 61 1.16 2.96 -3.27
CA LEU A 61 0.73 3.98 -2.30
C LEU A 61 -0.34 3.44 -1.34
N LYS A 62 -1.37 2.76 -1.87
CA LYS A 62 -2.41 2.12 -1.04
C LYS A 62 -1.83 1.03 -0.15
N PHE A 63 -0.94 0.19 -0.68
CA PHE A 63 -0.27 -0.87 0.09
C PHE A 63 0.56 -0.31 1.25
N TYR A 64 1.26 0.80 1.01
CA TYR A 64 2.09 1.49 1.99
C TYR A 64 1.31 2.40 2.95
N GLY A 65 -0.03 2.39 2.88
CA GLY A 65 -0.92 3.04 3.83
C GLY A 65 -1.37 4.45 3.46
N PHE A 66 -0.94 5.00 2.32
CA PHE A 66 -1.38 6.31 1.86
C PHE A 66 -2.87 6.28 1.51
N LYS A 67 -3.58 7.34 1.89
CA LYS A 67 -5.00 7.51 1.61
C LYS A 67 -5.17 8.57 0.54
N SER A 68 -6.02 8.27 -0.44
CA SER A 68 -6.49 9.29 -1.37
C SER A 68 -7.40 10.26 -0.62
N ILE A 69 -7.12 11.55 -0.72
CA ILE A 69 -7.93 12.60 -0.11
C ILE A 69 -9.09 12.88 -1.06
N LYS A 70 -10.31 12.52 -0.64
CA LYS A 70 -11.52 12.74 -1.45
C LYS A 70 -11.91 14.21 -1.40
N GLY A 71 -12.28 14.78 -2.56
CA GLY A 71 -12.75 16.16 -2.68
C GLY A 71 -11.70 17.13 -3.22
N SER A 72 -10.45 16.70 -3.39
CA SER A 72 -9.49 17.42 -4.23
C SER A 72 -9.82 17.17 -5.71
N ALA A 73 -9.74 18.20 -6.55
CA ALA A 73 -9.79 18.05 -8.01
C ALA A 73 -8.55 17.32 -8.58
N GLN A 74 -7.62 16.99 -7.69
CA GLN A 74 -6.25 16.57 -7.94
C GLN A 74 -6.02 15.16 -7.38
N TRP A 75 -5.00 14.46 -7.89
CA TRP A 75 -4.55 13.17 -7.37
C TRP A 75 -3.75 13.36 -6.08
N GLU A 76 -4.46 13.65 -4.99
CA GLU A 76 -3.88 13.94 -3.69
C GLU A 76 -3.86 12.72 -2.77
N PHE A 77 -2.71 12.48 -2.16
CA PHE A 77 -2.46 11.38 -1.24
C PHE A 77 -1.80 11.87 0.04
N GLY A 78 -2.24 11.35 1.18
CA GLY A 78 -1.72 11.74 2.48
C GLY A 78 -1.63 10.60 3.47
N HIS A 79 -0.84 10.83 4.52
CA HIS A 79 -0.73 9.98 5.68
C HIS A 79 -0.36 10.83 6.90
N GLU A 80 -0.88 10.47 8.09
CA GLU A 80 -0.69 11.24 9.34
C GLU A 80 0.79 11.53 9.66
N TYR A 81 1.67 10.59 9.33
CA TYR A 81 3.12 10.67 9.57
C TYR A 81 3.95 11.03 8.32
N PHE A 82 3.31 11.43 7.22
CA PHE A 82 4.00 11.89 6.02
C PHE A 82 3.92 13.42 5.94
N VAL A 83 4.88 14.08 6.56
CA VAL A 83 4.85 15.54 6.79
C VAL A 83 6.14 16.19 6.29
N ARG A 84 6.00 17.30 5.54
CA ARG A 84 7.14 18.06 5.02
C ARG A 84 8.02 18.58 6.15
N GLY A 85 9.33 18.47 5.99
CA GLY A 85 10.33 18.83 7.00
C GLY A 85 10.46 17.87 8.18
N GLN A 86 9.66 16.79 8.27
CA GLN A 86 9.69 15.82 9.37
C GLN A 86 9.91 14.37 8.87
N PRO A 87 11.03 14.06 8.19
CA PRO A 87 11.30 12.72 7.67
C PRO A 87 11.47 11.64 8.75
N GLU A 88 11.74 12.03 10.00
CA GLU A 88 11.81 11.13 11.15
C GLU A 88 10.47 10.43 11.43
N LEU A 89 9.33 11.06 11.09
CA LEU A 89 8.01 10.47 11.27
C LEU A 89 7.76 9.25 10.37
N LEU A 90 8.52 9.08 9.29
CA LEU A 90 8.46 7.89 8.44
C LEU A 90 8.70 6.59 9.22
N VAL A 91 9.43 6.67 10.34
CA VAL A 91 9.63 5.52 11.22
C VAL A 91 8.31 4.97 11.79
N LYS A 92 7.36 5.86 12.10
CA LYS A 92 6.03 5.48 12.59
C LYS A 92 5.23 4.76 11.52
N MET A 93 5.34 5.19 10.26
CA MET A 93 4.73 4.49 9.11
C MET A 93 5.29 3.08 8.96
N MET A 94 6.62 2.94 9.04
CA MET A 94 7.27 1.62 8.95
C MET A 94 6.83 0.65 10.05
N PHE A 95 6.75 1.12 11.30
CA PHE A 95 6.28 0.27 12.41
C PHE A 95 4.80 -0.08 12.28
N GLY A 96 3.97 0.87 11.83
CA GLY A 96 2.55 0.61 11.56
C GLY A 96 2.38 -0.50 10.51
N MET A 97 3.15 -0.43 9.42
CA MET A 97 3.01 -1.38 8.33
C MET A 97 3.48 -2.80 8.69
N LYS A 98 4.56 -2.93 9.47
CA LYS A 98 4.98 -4.24 10.02
C LYS A 98 3.86 -4.92 10.81
N ARG A 99 3.16 -4.17 11.68
CA ARG A 99 2.03 -4.71 12.43
C ARG A 99 0.89 -5.15 11.52
N ILE A 100 0.60 -4.38 10.46
CA ILE A 100 -0.44 -4.73 9.48
C ILE A 100 -0.08 -6.02 8.74
N GLU A 101 1.17 -6.18 8.30
CA GLU A 101 1.66 -7.41 7.67
C GLU A 101 1.51 -8.62 8.61
N GLU A 102 1.94 -8.50 9.87
CA GLU A 102 1.79 -9.56 10.88
C GLU A 102 0.32 -9.96 11.11
N LEU A 103 -0.59 -8.98 11.15
CA LEU A 103 -2.03 -9.25 11.28
C LEU A 103 -2.63 -9.90 10.03
N ALA A 104 -2.18 -9.50 8.84
CA ALA A 104 -2.61 -10.08 7.57
C ALA A 104 -2.17 -11.55 7.45
N ASP A 105 -0.94 -11.87 7.85
CA ASP A 105 -0.43 -13.24 7.85
C ASP A 105 -1.17 -14.13 8.84
N LYS A 106 -1.46 -13.64 10.05
CA LYS A 106 -2.31 -14.33 11.03
C LYS A 106 -3.72 -14.59 10.46
N ARG A 107 -4.32 -13.62 9.76
CA ARG A 107 -5.62 -13.77 9.09
C ARG A 107 -5.58 -14.80 7.97
N ARG A 108 -4.55 -14.80 7.13
CA ARG A 108 -4.35 -15.78 6.04
C ARG A 108 -4.19 -17.19 6.60
N ALA A 109 -3.39 -17.37 7.64
CA ALA A 109 -3.20 -18.65 8.32
C ALA A 109 -4.52 -19.17 8.92
N LYS A 110 -5.28 -18.30 9.61
CA LYS A 110 -6.60 -18.66 10.17
C LYS A 110 -7.59 -19.07 9.07
N LYS A 111 -7.62 -18.34 7.95
CA LYS A 111 -8.48 -18.68 6.79
C LYS A 111 -8.09 -20.03 6.18
N LYS A 112 -6.79 -20.33 6.06
CA LYS A 112 -6.30 -21.61 5.54
C LYS A 112 -6.67 -22.78 6.47
N LYS A 113 -6.52 -22.60 7.80
CA LYS A 113 -6.93 -23.61 8.80
C LYS A 113 -8.45 -23.87 8.73
N ALA A 114 -9.26 -22.81 8.75
CA ALA A 114 -10.72 -22.95 8.69
C ALA A 114 -11.20 -23.64 7.40
N LYS A 115 -10.54 -23.36 6.26
CA LYS A 115 -10.84 -24.03 5.00
C LYS A 115 -10.51 -25.53 5.05
N ALA A 116 -9.32 -25.90 5.54
CA ALA A 116 -8.91 -27.30 5.65
C ALA A 116 -9.82 -28.09 6.60
N GLU A 117 -10.26 -27.46 7.70
CA GLU A 117 -11.19 -28.07 8.66
C GLU A 117 -12.59 -28.27 8.06
N ALA A 118 -13.10 -27.29 7.30
CA ALA A 118 -14.36 -27.42 6.58
C ALA A 118 -14.31 -28.51 5.50
N GLU A 119 -13.21 -28.60 4.74
CA GLU A 119 -13.00 -29.64 3.72
C GLU A 119 -12.88 -31.04 4.36
N ALA A 120 -12.18 -31.17 5.48
CA ALA A 120 -12.08 -32.43 6.22
C ALA A 120 -13.43 -32.88 6.79
N LYS A 121 -14.22 -31.94 7.31
CA LYS A 121 -15.56 -32.22 7.83
C LYS A 121 -16.52 -32.64 6.73
N ALA A 122 -16.57 -31.91 5.60
CA ALA A 122 -17.42 -32.26 4.47
C ALA A 122 -17.08 -33.64 3.91
N ARG A 123 -15.78 -33.99 3.84
CA ARG A 123 -15.34 -35.32 3.42
C ARG A 123 -15.73 -36.42 4.41
N ALA A 124 -15.71 -36.14 5.71
CA ALA A 124 -16.17 -37.08 6.73
C ALA A 124 -17.68 -37.32 6.64
N GLU A 125 -18.48 -36.26 6.47
CA GLU A 125 -19.93 -36.33 6.28
C GLU A 125 -20.29 -37.13 5.01
N GLU A 126 -19.57 -36.94 3.90
CA GLU A 126 -19.76 -37.73 2.67
C GLU A 126 -19.44 -39.23 2.86
N VAL A 127 -18.39 -39.55 3.64
CA VAL A 127 -18.03 -40.94 3.94
C VAL A 127 -19.09 -41.61 4.82
N GLU A 128 -19.63 -40.88 5.80
CA GLU A 128 -20.66 -41.38 6.71
C GLU A 128 -21.99 -41.61 5.98
N ASP A 129 -22.43 -40.69 5.13
CA ASP A 129 -23.64 -40.82 4.29
C ASP A 129 -23.58 -42.08 3.39
N ARG A 130 -22.42 -42.32 2.76
CA ARG A 130 -22.19 -43.51 1.94
C ARG A 130 -22.25 -44.82 2.71
N LEU A 131 -21.87 -44.83 3.99
CA LEU A 131 -21.93 -46.02 4.85
C LEU A 131 -23.36 -46.33 5.30
N GLN A 132 -24.22 -45.32 5.44
CA GLN A 132 -25.63 -45.50 5.82
C GLN A 132 -26.52 -46.00 4.67
N HIS A 133 -26.05 -45.88 3.43
CA HIS A 133 -26.76 -46.33 2.22
C HIS A 133 -26.22 -47.64 1.61
N LEU A 134 -25.37 -48.38 2.34
CA LEU A 134 -24.96 -49.76 2.04
C LEU A 134 -25.86 -50.77 2.77
#